data_AF-A0A2V1DES8-F1
#
_entry.id   AF-A0A2V1DES8-F1
#
_cell.length_a   1.000
_cell.length_b   1.000
_cell.length_c   1.000
_cell.angle_alpha   90.00
_cell.angle_beta   90.00
_cell.angle_gamma   90.00
#
_symmetry.space_group_name_H-M   'P 1'
#
loop_
_entity.id
_entity.type
_entity.pdbx_description
1 polymer ?
#
loop_
_entity_poly.entity_id
_entity_poly.type
_entity_poly.pdbx_seq_one_letter_code
_entity_poly.pdbx_strand_id
1 'polypeptide(L)'
;VPSAWFYEGDNENDYDNEWSTFVMGSFKCVKKSCKQSGWFSGKVAIQIRGYTGNGYRAVVFNQRCKSCHQLGILTLNEQSYVDRVTYWVKVWAGVMVERKNHTRKDTPPHRSDLCEGCKRGVCKQLNRRKFQ
;
A
#
# COMPACT_ATOMS: atom_id res chain seq x y z
N VAL A 1 -20.89 9.01 14.60
CA VAL A 1 -20.03 8.83 13.40
C VAL A 1 -20.82 8.03 12.38
N PRO A 2 -21.01 8.50 11.13
CA PRO A 2 -21.66 7.73 10.08
C PRO A 2 -20.94 6.40 9.84
N SER A 3 -21.66 5.34 9.46
CA SER A 3 -21.03 4.06 9.10
C SER A 3 -20.07 4.24 7.93
N ALA A 4 -18.92 3.57 7.97
CA ALA A 4 -17.97 3.60 6.86
C ALA A 4 -18.54 2.85 5.66
N TRP A 5 -18.31 3.39 4.46
CA TRP A 5 -18.72 2.76 3.20
C TRP A 5 -17.57 2.73 2.19
N PHE A 6 -17.53 1.71 1.34
CA PHE A 6 -16.48 1.54 0.35
C PHE A 6 -16.84 2.28 -0.94
N TYR A 7 -15.93 3.11 -1.44
CA TYR A 7 -16.11 3.83 -2.70
C TYR A 7 -15.67 2.97 -3.88
N GLU A 8 -16.64 2.59 -4.72
CA GLU A 8 -16.42 1.73 -5.89
C GLU A 8 -16.04 2.51 -7.16
N GLY A 9 -16.22 3.83 -7.18
CA GLY A 9 -15.97 4.64 -8.37
C GLY A 9 -14.50 4.71 -8.76
N ASP A 10 -14.24 4.98 -10.04
CA ASP A 10 -12.89 5.11 -10.59
C ASP A 10 -12.38 6.56 -10.64
N ASN A 11 -13.19 7.53 -10.21
CA ASN A 11 -12.76 8.93 -10.16
C ASN A 11 -11.63 9.08 -9.12
N GLU A 12 -10.43 9.39 -9.62
CA GLU A 12 -9.25 9.55 -8.79
C GLU A 12 -9.16 10.91 -8.10
N ASN A 13 -10.00 11.89 -8.45
CA ASN A 13 -9.79 13.30 -8.09
C ASN A 13 -10.75 13.86 -7.03
N ASP A 14 -11.77 13.10 -6.65
CA ASP A 14 -12.80 13.58 -5.72
C ASP A 14 -12.65 12.94 -4.34
N TYR A 15 -11.56 13.25 -3.64
CA TYR A 15 -11.31 12.77 -2.28
C TYR A 15 -10.98 13.93 -1.35
N ASP A 16 -11.47 13.85 -0.11
CA ASP A 16 -11.21 14.87 0.93
C ASP A 16 -9.87 14.63 1.61
N ASN A 17 -9.45 13.36 1.68
CA ASN A 17 -8.24 12.95 2.37
C ASN A 17 -7.49 11.87 1.60
N GLU A 18 -6.16 11.89 1.68
CA GLU A 18 -5.30 10.85 1.11
C GLU A 18 -4.15 10.51 2.05
N TRP A 19 -3.85 9.22 2.18
CA TRP A 19 -2.67 8.74 2.85
C TRP A 19 -2.06 7.51 2.19
N SER A 20 -0.84 7.67 1.69
CA SER A 20 -0.03 6.53 1.25
C SER A 20 0.83 5.98 2.38
N THR A 21 0.98 4.66 2.45
CA THR A 21 1.82 3.96 3.44
C THR A 21 2.25 2.59 2.91
N PHE A 22 2.68 1.71 3.79
CA PHE A 22 3.02 0.32 3.49
C PHE A 22 2.18 -0.65 4.30
N VAL A 23 1.79 -1.73 3.63
CA VAL A 23 1.33 -2.99 4.24
C VAL A 23 2.37 -4.07 4.02
N MET A 24 2.33 -5.10 4.86
CA MET A 24 3.14 -6.30 4.66
C MET A 24 2.45 -7.23 3.66
N GLY A 25 3.26 -7.92 2.86
CA GLY A 25 2.79 -8.93 1.93
C GLY A 25 3.95 -9.53 1.16
N SER A 26 3.78 -10.71 0.60
CA SER A 26 4.75 -11.41 -0.22
C SER A 26 4.35 -11.40 -1.69
N PHE A 27 5.34 -11.41 -2.58
CA PHE A 27 5.13 -11.45 -4.02
C PHE A 27 5.69 -12.75 -4.59
N LYS A 28 4.90 -13.43 -5.41
CA LYS A 28 5.30 -14.64 -6.14
C LYS A 28 5.21 -14.42 -7.66
N CYS A 29 6.29 -14.75 -8.37
CA CYS A 29 6.23 -14.77 -9.83
C CYS A 29 5.48 -16.02 -10.31
N VAL A 30 4.58 -15.86 -11.28
CA VAL A 30 3.76 -16.95 -11.84
C VAL A 30 4.14 -17.32 -13.27
N LYS A 31 5.09 -16.60 -13.87
CA LYS A 31 5.55 -16.92 -15.23
C LYS A 31 6.31 -18.24 -15.20
N LYS A 32 5.75 -19.30 -15.80
CA LYS A 32 6.33 -20.66 -15.81
C LYS A 32 7.77 -20.71 -16.33
N SER A 33 8.12 -19.88 -17.32
CA SER A 33 9.49 -19.80 -17.86
C SER A 33 10.46 -18.97 -16.99
N CYS A 34 9.97 -18.31 -15.94
CA CYS A 34 10.81 -17.59 -14.99
C CYS A 34 11.15 -18.50 -13.81
N LYS A 35 12.45 -18.77 -13.61
CA LYS A 35 12.94 -19.59 -12.50
C LYS A 35 12.93 -18.88 -11.13
N GLN A 36 12.58 -17.59 -11.10
CA GLN A 36 12.53 -16.82 -9.85
C GLN A 36 11.22 -17.08 -9.11
N SER A 37 11.31 -17.34 -7.80
CA SER A 37 10.14 -17.59 -6.96
C SER A 37 9.36 -16.30 -6.65
N GLY A 38 10.04 -15.16 -6.53
CA GLY A 38 9.45 -13.90 -6.12
C GLY A 38 10.40 -13.07 -5.28
N TRP A 39 9.87 -12.07 -4.56
CA TRP A 39 10.66 -11.29 -3.61
C TRP A 39 9.78 -10.64 -2.54
N PHE A 40 10.43 -10.22 -1.46
CA PHE A 40 9.79 -9.58 -0.31
C PHE A 40 10.67 -8.43 0.19
N SER A 41 10.04 -7.32 0.59
CA SER A 41 10.71 -6.19 1.25
C SER A 41 10.01 -5.74 2.53
N GLY A 42 8.93 -6.43 2.93
CA GLY A 42 8.01 -5.97 3.98
C GLY A 42 7.24 -4.69 3.64
N LYS A 43 7.41 -4.17 2.42
CA LYS A 43 6.84 -2.91 1.96
C LYS A 43 6.09 -3.12 0.65
N VAL A 44 4.78 -3.21 0.75
CA VAL A 44 3.84 -3.15 -0.37
C VAL A 44 3.11 -1.82 -0.26
N ALA A 45 3.20 -0.99 -1.29
CA ALA A 45 2.58 0.33 -1.26
C ALA A 45 1.06 0.20 -1.24
N ILE A 46 0.42 0.99 -0.38
CA ILE A 46 -1.02 1.16 -0.32
C ILE A 46 -1.32 2.67 -0.32
N GLN A 47 -2.34 3.06 -1.08
CA GLN A 47 -2.92 4.40 -1.05
C GLN A 47 -4.33 4.26 -0.48
N ILE A 48 -4.61 5.03 0.56
CA ILE A 48 -5.92 5.08 1.20
C ILE A 48 -6.47 6.47 0.92
N ARG A 49 -7.71 6.55 0.47
CA ARG A 49 -8.44 7.81 0.23
C ARG A 49 -9.71 7.83 1.05
N GLY A 50 -10.03 9.01 1.59
CA GLY A 50 -11.24 9.28 2.35
C GLY A 50 -12.13 10.24 1.57
N TYR A 51 -13.43 9.97 1.60
CA TYR A 51 -14.47 10.67 0.87
C TYR A 51 -15.51 11.22 1.86
N THR A 52 -16.28 12.19 1.39
CA THR A 52 -17.31 12.83 2.19
C THR A 52 -18.29 11.80 2.74
N GLY A 53 -18.76 11.99 3.98
CA GLY A 53 -19.70 11.07 4.61
C GLY A 53 -19.08 9.73 5.03
N ASN A 54 -17.78 9.70 5.34
CA ASN A 54 -17.05 8.51 5.81
C ASN A 54 -16.87 7.40 4.75
N GLY A 55 -16.80 7.80 3.48
CA GLY A 55 -16.43 6.90 2.40
C GLY A 55 -14.92 6.66 2.38
N TYR A 56 -14.50 5.48 1.93
CA TYR A 56 -13.08 5.20 1.76
C TYR A 56 -12.80 4.29 0.57
N ARG A 57 -11.58 4.41 0.03
CA ARG A 57 -11.01 3.47 -0.96
C ARG A 57 -9.59 3.15 -0.55
N ALA A 58 -9.18 1.90 -0.73
CA ALA A 58 -7.82 1.46 -0.45
C ALA A 58 -7.28 0.70 -1.67
N VAL A 59 -6.25 1.26 -2.30
CA VAL A 59 -5.61 0.69 -3.49
C VAL A 59 -4.24 0.15 -3.10
N VAL A 60 -4.05 -1.15 -3.27
CA VAL A 60 -2.77 -1.83 -3.03
C VAL A 60 -2.05 -2.00 -4.35
N PHE A 61 -0.80 -1.59 -4.40
CA PHE A 61 0.01 -1.62 -5.61
C PHE A 61 0.82 -2.91 -5.66
N ASN A 62 0.64 -3.66 -6.75
CA ASN A 62 1.34 -4.90 -7.00
C ASN A 62 2.86 -4.67 -7.20
N GLN A 63 3.61 -5.76 -7.29
CA GLN A 63 5.04 -5.80 -7.48
C GLN A 63 5.37 -6.54 -8.79
N ARG A 64 6.57 -6.31 -9.33
CA ARG A 64 7.09 -6.99 -10.52
C ARG A 64 8.21 -7.95 -10.18
N CYS A 65 8.29 -9.05 -10.91
CA CYS A 65 9.39 -9.99 -10.75
C CYS A 65 10.75 -9.35 -11.09
N LYS A 66 11.78 -9.66 -10.28
CA LYS A 66 13.16 -9.18 -10.46
C LYS A 66 13.80 -9.59 -11.80
N SER A 67 13.37 -10.69 -12.39
CA SER A 67 13.98 -11.24 -13.61
C SER A 67 13.15 -10.97 -14.86
N CYS A 68 11.84 -11.27 -14.82
CA CYS A 68 11.00 -11.15 -16.01
C CYS A 68 10.15 -9.88 -16.06
N HIS A 69 10.19 -9.04 -15.01
CA HIS A 69 9.42 -7.79 -14.86
C HIS A 69 7.89 -7.92 -15.04
N GLN A 70 7.38 -9.16 -15.08
CA GLN A 70 5.95 -9.44 -15.10
C GLN A 70 5.34 -9.23 -13.72
N LEU A 71 4.07 -8.84 -13.71
CA LEU A 71 3.24 -8.91 -12.52
C LEU A 71 3.07 -10.37 -12.09
N GLY A 72 2.80 -10.54 -10.81
CA GLY A 72 2.66 -11.83 -10.17
C GLY A 72 1.57 -11.77 -9.13
N ILE A 73 1.51 -12.82 -8.31
CA ILE A 73 0.53 -12.91 -7.24
C ILE A 73 1.10 -12.19 -6.02
N LEU A 74 0.33 -11.22 -5.54
CA LEU A 74 0.57 -10.54 -4.27
C LEU A 74 -0.30 -11.21 -3.20
N THR A 75 0.33 -11.68 -2.13
CA THR A 75 -0.36 -12.18 -0.95
C THR A 75 -0.18 -11.17 0.17
N LEU A 76 -1.26 -10.53 0.59
CA LEU A 76 -1.24 -9.53 1.65
C LEU A 76 -1.28 -10.18 3.03
N ASN A 77 -0.63 -9.55 4.00
CA ASN A 77 -0.91 -9.81 5.40
C ASN A 77 -2.18 -9.05 5.79
N GLU A 78 -3.27 -9.80 5.99
CA GLU A 78 -4.61 -9.24 6.26
C GLU A 78 -4.61 -8.31 7.47
N GLN A 79 -3.98 -8.70 8.59
CA GLN A 79 -3.92 -7.86 9.78
C GLN A 79 -3.23 -6.53 9.50
N SER A 80 -2.11 -6.53 8.78
CA SER A 80 -1.41 -5.31 8.39
C SER A 80 -2.27 -4.44 7.48
N TYR A 81 -3.10 -5.02 6.61
CA TYR A 81 -4.02 -4.28 5.77
C TYR A 81 -5.12 -3.64 6.61
N VAL A 82 -5.83 -4.44 7.42
CA VAL A 82 -6.92 -4.00 8.29
C VAL A 82 -6.45 -2.92 9.25
N ASP A 83 -5.32 -3.10 9.94
CA ASP A 83 -4.77 -2.11 10.86
C ASP A 83 -4.49 -0.77 10.15
N ARG A 84 -3.94 -0.79 8.94
CA ARG A 84 -3.61 0.44 8.19
C ARG A 84 -4.85 1.16 7.68
N VAL A 85 -5.78 0.42 7.08
CA VAL A 85 -7.00 1.01 6.51
C VAL A 85 -7.91 1.55 7.62
N THR A 86 -8.19 0.74 8.64
CA THR A 86 -9.09 1.13 9.72
C THR A 86 -8.52 2.28 10.56
N TYR A 87 -7.20 2.37 10.73
CA TYR A 87 -6.58 3.52 11.40
C TYR A 87 -6.94 4.83 10.71
N TRP A 88 -6.77 4.94 9.39
CA TRP A 88 -7.06 6.17 8.66
C TRP A 88 -8.55 6.47 8.56
N VAL A 89 -9.39 5.46 8.35
CA VAL A 89 -10.85 5.62 8.37
C VAL A 89 -11.31 6.18 9.72
N LYS A 90 -10.81 5.65 10.84
CA LYS A 90 -11.13 6.16 12.18
C LYS A 90 -10.61 7.58 12.42
N VAL A 91 -9.38 7.86 12.01
CA VAL A 91 -8.77 9.20 12.15
C VAL A 91 -9.56 10.25 11.39
N TRP A 92 -9.92 10.00 10.13
CA TRP A 92 -10.72 10.94 9.32
C TRP A 92 -12.15 11.11 9.83
N ALA A 93 -12.68 10.07 10.49
CA ALA A 93 -13.96 10.15 11.18
C ALA A 93 -13.92 10.87 12.55
N GLY A 94 -12.77 11.41 12.96
CA GLY A 94 -12.59 12.11 14.23
C GLY A 94 -12.58 11.20 15.47
N VAL A 95 -12.42 9.88 15.28
CA VAL A 95 -12.31 8.93 16.38
C VAL A 95 -10.90 9.01 16.97
N MET A 96 -10.79 9.10 18.30
CA MET A 96 -9.49 9.01 18.96
C MET A 96 -8.91 7.61 18.78
N VAL A 97 -7.75 7.52 18.13
CA VAL A 97 -7.04 6.25 17.89
C VAL A 97 -5.63 6.37 18.45
N GLU A 98 -5.26 5.46 19.35
CA GLU A 98 -3.87 5.37 19.80
C GLU A 98 -2.95 5.02 18.63
N ARG A 99 -1.84 5.75 18.52
CA ARG A 99 -0.78 5.40 17.56
C ARG A 99 -0.08 4.15 18.06
N LYS A 100 -0.38 3.00 17.45
CA LYS A 100 0.47 1.81 17.59
C LYS A 100 1.89 2.19 17.13
N ASN A 101 2.87 2.02 17.99
CA ASN A 101 4.28 2.12 17.60
C ASN A 101 4.63 0.84 16.83
N HIS A 102 4.78 0.95 15.52
CA HIS A 102 5.22 -0.19 14.71
C HIS A 102 6.73 -0.35 14.91
N THR A 103 7.15 -1.43 15.55
CA THR A 103 8.57 -1.79 15.63
C THR A 103 9.11 -1.97 14.23
N ARG A 104 10.25 -1.33 13.93
CA ARG A 104 10.95 -1.56 12.66
C ARG A 104 11.42 -3.01 12.66
N LYS A 105 10.98 -3.78 11.67
CA LYS A 105 11.52 -5.09 11.38
C LYS A 105 12.63 -4.93 10.35
N ASP A 106 13.72 -5.66 10.53
CA ASP A 106 14.76 -5.74 9.51
C ASP A 106 14.21 -6.53 8.33
N THR A 107 13.91 -5.80 7.26
CA THR A 107 13.42 -6.37 6.00
C THR A 107 14.38 -6.05 4.88
N PRO A 108 14.43 -6.86 3.80
CA PRO A 108 15.25 -6.53 2.64
C PRO A 108 14.88 -5.14 2.06
N PRO A 109 15.84 -4.44 1.44
CA PRO A 109 15.60 -3.14 0.83
C PRO A 109 14.39 -3.14 -0.13
N HIS A 110 13.61 -2.07 -0.09
CA HIS A 110 12.53 -1.87 -1.05
C HIS A 110 13.10 -1.62 -2.46
N ARG A 111 12.46 -2.21 -3.46
CA ARG A 111 12.87 -2.15 -4.87
C ARG A 111 11.93 -1.26 -5.66
N SER A 112 12.23 0.04 -5.69
CA SER A 112 11.39 1.05 -6.36
C SER A 112 11.21 0.79 -7.86
N ASP A 113 12.20 0.17 -8.50
CA ASP A 113 12.19 -0.29 -9.90
C ASP A 113 11.13 -1.37 -10.18
N LEU A 114 10.72 -2.10 -9.15
CA LEU A 114 9.81 -3.23 -9.23
C LEU A 114 8.46 -2.98 -8.55
N CYS A 115 8.27 -1.83 -7.90
CA CYS A 115 7.06 -1.49 -7.16
C CYS A 115 6.13 -0.62 -8.01
N GLU A 116 4.90 -1.08 -8.28
CA GLU A 116 3.94 -0.30 -9.07
C GLU A 116 3.55 1.01 -8.37
N GLY A 117 3.57 1.04 -7.04
CA GLY A 117 3.33 2.27 -6.28
C GLY A 117 4.45 3.29 -6.43
N CYS A 118 5.71 2.85 -6.58
CA CYS A 118 6.80 3.75 -6.92
C CYS A 118 6.65 4.28 -8.34
N LYS A 119 6.33 3.40 -9.30
CA LYS A 119 6.13 3.81 -10.71
C LYS A 119 4.99 4.81 -10.87
N ARG A 120 3.94 4.68 -10.06
CA ARG A 120 2.80 5.61 -10.02
C ARG A 120 3.08 6.89 -9.21
N GLY A 121 4.20 6.97 -8.50
CA GLY A 121 4.58 8.12 -7.68
C GLY A 121 3.90 8.20 -6.30
N VAL A 122 3.14 7.17 -5.90
CA VAL A 122 2.37 7.17 -4.64
C VAL A 122 3.18 6.66 -3.44
N CYS A 123 4.23 5.89 -3.69
CA CYS A 123 5.03 5.29 -2.64
C CYS A 123 5.85 6.36 -1.90
N LYS A 124 5.62 6.51 -0.58
CA LYS A 124 6.32 7.50 0.26
C LYS A 124 7.83 7.32 0.35
N GLN A 125 8.39 6.22 -0.15
CA GLN A 125 9.84 6.04 -0.23
C GLN A 125 10.48 6.96 -1.30
N LEU A 126 9.70 7.50 -2.24
CA LEU A 126 10.19 8.45 -3.26
C LEU A 126 10.35 9.89 -2.75
N ASN A 127 9.98 10.19 -1.50
CA ASN A 127 10.14 11.52 -0.89
C ASN A 127 11.43 11.67 -0.05
N ARG A 128 12.51 11.00 -0.44
CA ARG A 128 13.87 11.50 -0.13
C ARG A 128 14.42 12.12 -1.41
N ARG A 129 13.91 13.32 -1.75
CA ARG A 129 14.55 14.17 -2.75
C ARG A 129 16.01 14.38 -2.32
N LYS A 130 16.89 14.08 -3.28
CA LYS A 130 18.25 14.58 -3.46
C LYS A 130 18.57 15.81 -2.58
N PHE A 131 19.32 15.57 -1.52
CA PHE A 131 20.27 16.55 -1.00
C PHE A 131 21.60 15.82 -0.89
N GLN A 132 22.35 15.87 -1.98
CA GLN A 132 23.79 15.83 -1.97
C GLN A 132 24.26 16.66 -3.16
#